data_AF-A0A7V1LS74-F1
#
_entry.id   AF-A0A7V1LS74-F1
#
_cell.length_a   1.000
_cell.length_b   1.000
_cell.length_c   1.000
_cell.angle_alpha   90.00
_cell.angle_beta   90.00
_cell.angle_gamma   90.00
#
_symmetry.space_group_name_H-M   'P 1'
#
loop_
_entity.id
_entity.type
_entity.pdbx_description
1 polymer ?
#
loop_
_entity_poly.entity_id
_entity_poly.type
_entity_poly.pdbx_seq_one_letter_code
_entity_poly.pdbx_strand_id
1 'polypeptide(L)'
;SAESLESKAEDGIKWYFIKHAIVEKEGIEIPDDELRTLAGKESEKNGIAVDKLLDYYKSSDIEEKLIEEKLFKFLKEKNIIKEVDPDEILNKEPEVVK
;
A
#
# COMPACT_ATOMS: atom_id res chain seq x y z
N SER A 1 -24.34 -13.25 -0.88
CA SER A 1 -25.21 -13.45 0.30
C SER A 1 -24.88 -12.41 1.35
N ALA A 2 -25.74 -12.16 2.35
CA ALA A 2 -25.36 -11.31 3.49
C ALA A 2 -24.07 -11.84 4.19
N GLU A 3 -23.97 -13.16 4.30
CA GLU A 3 -22.81 -13.90 4.83
C GLU A 3 -21.49 -13.63 4.08
N SER A 4 -21.55 -13.42 2.76
CA SER A 4 -20.36 -13.07 1.96
C SER A 4 -19.94 -11.60 2.09
N LEU A 5 -20.83 -10.74 2.59
CA LEU A 5 -20.51 -9.34 2.89
C LEU A 5 -19.87 -9.23 4.28
N GLU A 6 -20.36 -10.00 5.23
CA GLU A 6 -19.81 -10.10 6.60
C GLU A 6 -18.35 -10.56 6.60
N SER A 7 -18.04 -11.68 5.92
CA SER A 7 -16.66 -12.18 5.82
C SER A 7 -15.71 -11.15 5.17
N LYS A 8 -16.15 -10.45 4.12
CA LYS A 8 -15.34 -9.40 3.48
C LYS A 8 -15.09 -8.21 4.42
N ALA A 9 -16.07 -7.84 5.23
CA ALA A 9 -15.92 -6.79 6.21
C ALA A 9 -14.94 -7.20 7.31
N GLU A 10 -15.03 -8.45 7.79
CA GLU A 10 -14.10 -9.01 8.77
C GLU A 10 -12.65 -9.00 8.24
N ASP A 11 -12.43 -9.48 7.02
CA ASP A 11 -11.11 -9.49 6.39
C ASP A 11 -10.56 -8.08 6.20
N GLY A 12 -11.42 -7.12 5.83
CA GLY A 12 -11.05 -5.72 5.72
C GLY A 12 -10.57 -5.12 7.05
N ILE A 13 -11.28 -5.42 8.15
CA ILE A 13 -10.91 -4.96 9.49
C ILE A 13 -9.62 -5.62 9.96
N LYS A 14 -9.47 -6.94 9.76
CA LYS A 14 -8.21 -7.65 10.06
C LYS A 14 -7.05 -7.03 9.32
N TRP A 15 -7.21 -6.78 8.02
CA TRP A 15 -6.19 -6.16 7.20
C TRP A 15 -5.83 -4.76 7.70
N TYR A 16 -6.83 -3.94 8.07
CA TYR A 16 -6.61 -2.62 8.66
C TYR A 16 -5.70 -2.70 9.90
N PHE A 17 -6.04 -3.55 10.88
CA PHE A 17 -5.23 -3.69 12.10
C PHE A 17 -3.82 -4.21 11.83
N ILE A 18 -3.67 -5.19 10.93
CA ILE A 18 -2.36 -5.74 10.58
C ILE A 18 -1.48 -4.68 9.93
N LYS A 19 -2.02 -3.92 8.95
CA LYS A 19 -1.28 -2.84 8.30
C LYS A 19 -0.79 -1.81 9.31
N HIS A 20 -1.68 -1.32 10.17
CA HIS A 20 -1.34 -0.32 11.19
C HIS A 20 -0.25 -0.83 12.14
N ALA A 21 -0.37 -2.06 12.63
CA ALA A 21 0.62 -2.64 13.52
C ALA A 21 2.01 -2.79 12.86
N ILE A 22 2.07 -3.12 11.56
CA ILE A 22 3.34 -3.21 10.82
C ILE A 22 3.94 -1.82 10.61
N VAL A 23 3.12 -0.86 10.18
CA VAL A 23 3.55 0.53 9.97
C VAL A 23 4.18 1.11 11.23
N GLU A 24 3.52 0.96 12.38
CA GLU A 24 4.02 1.43 13.66
C GLU A 24 5.30 0.69 14.10
N LYS A 25 5.30 -0.64 14.01
CA LYS A 25 6.42 -1.46 14.50
C LYS A 25 7.70 -1.27 13.70
N GLU A 26 7.58 -1.10 12.39
CA GLU A 26 8.71 -1.00 11.48
C GLU A 26 9.09 0.47 11.19
N GLY A 27 8.36 1.44 11.76
CA GLY A 27 8.63 2.87 11.59
C GLY A 27 8.43 3.35 10.16
N ILE A 28 7.38 2.86 9.49
CA ILE A 28 7.08 3.24 8.11
C ILE A 28 6.40 4.62 8.14
N GLU A 29 7.19 5.66 7.87
CA GLU A 29 6.70 7.04 7.84
C GLU A 29 7.16 7.76 6.57
N ILE A 30 6.61 8.95 6.35
CA ILE A 30 7.04 9.85 5.28
C ILE A 30 7.52 11.13 5.92
N PRO A 31 8.84 11.28 6.08
CA PRO A 31 9.37 12.49 6.66
C PRO A 31 9.16 13.67 5.70
N ASP A 32 9.03 14.87 6.29
CA ASP A 32 8.73 16.11 5.57
C ASP A 32 9.70 16.41 4.42
N ASP A 33 10.96 16.01 4.53
CA ASP A 33 11.99 16.19 3.51
C ASP A 33 11.79 15.28 2.30
N GLU A 34 11.37 14.03 2.53
CA GLU A 34 10.98 13.11 1.47
C GLU A 34 9.74 13.62 0.73
N LEU A 35 8.74 14.10 1.48
CA LEU A 35 7.53 14.68 0.90
C LEU A 35 7.85 15.92 0.04
N ARG A 36 8.75 16.80 0.52
CA ARG A 36 9.27 17.93 -0.27
C ARG A 36 10.02 17.51 -1.51
N THR A 37 10.82 16.46 -1.42
CA THR A 37 11.57 15.92 -2.56
C THR A 37 10.61 15.39 -3.63
N LEU A 38 9.55 14.69 -3.22
CA LEU A 38 8.50 14.20 -4.12
C LEU A 38 7.77 15.37 -4.80
N ALA A 39 7.34 16.37 -4.02
CA ALA A 39 6.70 17.58 -4.52
C ALA A 39 7.61 18.35 -5.48
N GLY A 40 8.92 18.41 -5.23
CA GLY A 40 9.90 19.00 -6.15
C GLY A 40 9.93 18.30 -7.51
N LYS A 41 10.04 16.96 -7.51
CA LYS A 41 10.03 16.17 -8.75
C LYS A 41 8.72 16.32 -9.53
N GLU A 42 7.59 16.32 -8.83
CA GLU A 42 6.27 16.51 -9.44
C GLU A 42 6.07 17.94 -9.96
N SER A 43 6.61 18.93 -9.26
CA SER A 43 6.62 20.34 -9.67
C SER A 43 7.38 20.52 -10.99
N GLU A 44 8.57 19.94 -11.11
CA GLU A 44 9.37 19.98 -12.34
C GLU A 44 8.64 19.30 -13.52
N LYS A 45 7.97 18.19 -13.25
CA LYS A 45 7.27 17.41 -14.28
C LYS A 45 5.97 18.06 -14.75
N ASN A 46 5.19 18.62 -13.83
CA ASN A 46 3.82 19.08 -14.10
C ASN A 46 3.68 20.62 -14.14
N GLY A 47 4.74 21.36 -13.77
CA GLY A 47 4.72 22.83 -13.71
C GLY A 47 3.88 23.42 -12.57
N ILE A 48 3.57 22.62 -11.55
CA ILE A 48 2.78 23.04 -10.38
C ILE A 48 3.75 23.49 -9.28
N ALA A 49 3.51 24.62 -8.64
CA ALA A 49 4.37 25.09 -7.55
C ALA A 49 4.46 24.05 -6.40
N VAL A 50 5.68 23.82 -5.90
CA VAL A 50 5.98 22.88 -4.80
C VAL A 50 5.07 23.10 -3.59
N ASP A 51 4.86 24.35 -3.18
CA ASP A 51 4.02 24.67 -2.01
C ASP A 51 2.57 24.22 -2.20
N LYS A 52 2.02 24.35 -3.41
CA LYS A 52 0.65 23.87 -3.72
C LYS A 52 0.56 22.35 -3.66
N LEU A 53 1.61 21.65 -4.08
CA LEU A 53 1.67 20.18 -4.00
C LEU A 53 1.75 19.71 -2.55
N LEU A 54 2.56 20.39 -1.73
CA LEU A 54 2.66 20.09 -0.29
C LEU A 54 1.33 20.32 0.44
N ASP A 55 0.66 21.43 0.15
CA ASP A 55 -0.67 21.72 0.72
C ASP A 55 -1.70 20.67 0.29
N TYR A 56 -1.65 20.25 -0.98
CA TYR A 56 -2.50 19.19 -1.50
C TYR A 56 -2.24 17.85 -0.80
N TYR A 57 -0.97 17.47 -0.61
CA TYR A 57 -0.59 16.21 0.03
C TYR A 57 -1.00 16.16 1.50
N LYS A 58 -0.93 17.29 2.22
CA LYS A 58 -1.34 17.41 3.62
C LYS A 58 -2.86 17.47 3.83
N SER A 59 -3.60 17.92 2.83
CA SER A 59 -5.07 18.06 2.92
C SER A 59 -5.83 16.88 2.31
N SER A 60 -5.12 15.92 1.73
CA SER A 60 -5.69 14.76 1.02
C SER A 60 -5.14 13.45 1.58
N ASP A 61 -5.80 12.33 1.29
CA ASP A 61 -5.33 10.97 1.65
C ASP A 61 -4.08 10.52 0.85
N ILE A 62 -3.28 11.46 0.35
CA ILE A 62 -2.05 11.17 -0.41
C ILE A 62 -1.01 10.58 0.54
N GLU A 63 -0.87 11.13 1.75
CA GLU A 63 0.07 10.62 2.74
C GLU A 63 -0.21 9.16 3.08
N GLU A 64 -1.48 8.80 3.32
CA GLU A 64 -1.89 7.42 3.58
C GLU A 64 -1.54 6.49 2.40
N LYS A 65 -1.80 6.92 1.16
CA LYS A 65 -1.44 6.14 -0.04
C LYS A 65 0.06 5.90 -0.14
N LEU A 66 0.87 6.91 0.12
CA LEU A 66 2.32 6.78 0.05
C LEU A 66 2.85 5.87 1.17
N ILE A 67 2.25 5.90 2.36
CA ILE A 67 2.55 4.95 3.45
C ILE A 67 2.17 3.53 3.03
N GLU A 68 1.00 3.33 2.41
CA GLU A 68 0.60 2.03 1.86
C GLU A 68 1.59 1.52 0.81
N GLU A 69 2.06 2.37 -0.10
CA GLU A 69 3.06 1.99 -1.10
C GLU A 69 4.37 1.52 -0.45
N LYS A 70 4.86 2.24 0.56
CA LYS A 70 6.03 1.85 1.35
C LYS A 70 5.81 0.54 2.10
N LEU A 71 4.63 0.35 2.69
CA LEU A 71 4.24 -0.90 3.35
C LEU A 71 4.26 -2.07 2.38
N PHE A 72 3.65 -1.95 1.19
CA PHE A 72 3.67 -3.02 0.19
C PHE A 72 5.08 -3.34 -0.30
N LYS A 73 5.93 -2.32 -0.47
CA LYS A 73 7.34 -2.52 -0.82
C LYS A 73 8.07 -3.30 0.28
N PHE A 74 7.89 -2.90 1.54
CA PHE A 74 8.45 -3.62 2.70
C PHE A 74 8.00 -5.08 2.72
N LEU A 75 6.70 -5.34 2.55
CA LEU A 75 6.15 -6.71 2.55
C LEU A 75 6.75 -7.55 1.42
N LYS A 76 6.94 -6.99 0.23
CA LYS A 76 7.59 -7.69 -0.89
C LYS A 76 9.06 -8.00 -0.60
N GLU A 77 9.80 -7.05 -0.05
CA GLU A 77 11.23 -7.21 0.26
C GLU A 77 11.47 -8.21 1.41
N LYS A 78 10.55 -8.28 2.37
CA LYS A 78 10.64 -9.19 3.52
C LYS A 78 10.04 -10.57 3.28
N ASN A 79 9.34 -10.76 2.15
CA ASN A 79 8.73 -12.03 1.81
C ASN A 79 9.57 -12.81 0.79
N ILE A 80 9.48 -14.14 0.84
CA ILE A 80 10.13 -15.01 -0.13
C ILE A 80 9.18 -15.17 -1.33
N ILE A 81 9.48 -14.48 -2.42
CA ILE A 81 8.70 -14.59 -3.67
C ILE A 81 9.06 -15.91 -4.35
N LYS A 82 8.05 -16.77 -4.52
CA LYS A 82 8.19 -18.01 -5.29
C LYS A 82 7.81 -17.73 -6.74
N GLU A 83 8.75 -17.94 -7.64
CA GLU A 83 8.47 -17.97 -9.07
C GLU A 83 7.79 -19.29 -9.43
N VAL A 84 6.80 -19.21 -10.31
CA VAL A 84 5.88 -20.30 -10.64
C VAL A 84 5.63 -20.28 -12.14
N ASP A 85 5.56 -21.45 -12.75
CA ASP A 85 5.27 -21.57 -14.18
C ASP A 85 3.79 -21.21 -14.44
N PRO A 86 3.49 -20.30 -15.40
CA PRO A 86 2.12 -19.92 -15.74
C PRO A 86 1.23 -21.12 -16.12
N ASP A 87 1.78 -22.11 -16.83
CA ASP A 87 1.06 -23.28 -17.29
C ASP A 87 0.74 -24.25 -16.14
N GLU A 88 1.54 -24.25 -15.06
CA GLU A 88 1.26 -25.01 -13.83
C GLU A 88 0.14 -24.37 -12.98
N ILE A 89 -0.02 -23.04 -13.04
CA ILE A 89 -1.07 -22.34 -12.29
C ILE A 89 -2.43 -22.40 -12.98
N LEU A 90 -2.46 -22.27 -14.30
CA LEU A 90 -3.72 -22.32 -15.07
C LEU A 90 -4.40 -23.69 -15.04
N ASN A 91 -3.63 -24.75 -14.78
CA ASN A 91 -4.11 -26.14 -14.74
C ASN A 91 -4.35 -26.69 -13.31
N LYS A 92 -4.08 -25.90 -12.27
CA LYS A 92 -4.42 -26.29 -10.89
C LYS A 92 -5.89 -26.01 -10.63
N GLU A 93 -6.68 -27.07 -10.39
CA GLU A 93 -8.00 -26.93 -9.78
C GLU A 93 -7.86 -26.12 -8.48
N PRO A 94 -8.76 -25.17 -8.18
CA PRO A 94 -8.64 -24.33 -7.00
C PRO A 94 -8.59 -25.23 -5.76
N GLU A 95 -7.49 -25.16 -5.00
CA GLU A 95 -7.40 -25.82 -3.70
C GLU A 95 -8.52 -25.27 -2.82
N VAL A 96 -9.51 -26.13 -2.52
CA VAL A 96 -10.51 -25.85 -1.50
C VAL A 96 -9.78 -25.84 -0.17
N VAL A 97 -9.43 -24.64 0.30
CA VAL A 97 -8.97 -24.42 1.67
C VAL A 97 -10.11 -24.88 2.60
N LYS A 98 -9.93 -26.02 3.25
CA LYS A 98 -10.86 -26.59 4.24
C LYS A 98 -10.76 -25.89 5.58
#